data_AF-A0A955VSL9-F1
#
_entry.id   AF-A0A955VSL9-F1
#
_cell.length_a   1.000
_cell.length_b   1.000
_cell.length_c   1.000
_cell.angle_alpha   90.00
_cell.angle_beta   90.00
_cell.angle_gamma   90.00
#
_symmetry.space_group_name_H-M   'P 1'
#
loop_
_entity.id
_entity.type
_entity.pdbx_description
1 polymer ?
#
loop_
_entity_poly.entity_id
_entity_poly.type
_entity_poly.pdbx_seq_one_letter_code
_entity_poly.pdbx_strand_id
1 'polypeptide(L)'
;GRPDNGRTAPPPGQFDKLAIGQAHGCAYGDFILPVCWGRPDNGRTSPPDLTWFRDMAAGRSTTCGLEAFSGEVVCFGDDYQSLVTSRPEGSYARISLYFAHACVASFVDQVKCWGRGSEGQTEVSDALLGGTVPAAGRFHSCAIDLVADTYCWGDDDALTAVPAQTFIEVAAGETNTCAIRLLDGGITCWGGDGDGQSRPPNGRFVQITVGEAHACALREDGEVLCWGKNDRGQTDVP
;
A
#
# COMPACT_ATOMS: atom_id res chain seq x y z
N GLY A 1 7.24 4.72 -26.41
CA GLY A 1 5.88 4.64 -26.99
C GLY A 1 5.43 3.20 -27.09
N ARG A 2 4.58 2.74 -26.17
CA ARG A 2 3.69 1.58 -26.39
C ARG A 2 2.31 2.14 -26.75
N PRO A 3 1.52 1.46 -27.61
CA PRO A 3 0.18 1.93 -27.96
C PRO A 3 -0.64 2.14 -26.67
N ASP A 4 -1.29 3.30 -26.57
CA ASP A 4 -2.24 3.62 -25.50
C ASP A 4 -3.43 2.68 -25.63
N ASN A 5 -3.36 1.53 -24.95
CA ASN A 5 -4.41 0.51 -24.86
C ASN A 5 -5.64 1.03 -24.08
N GLY A 6 -6.18 2.21 -24.44
CA GLY A 6 -7.29 2.85 -23.74
C GLY A 6 -6.95 3.28 -22.30
N ARG A 7 -5.66 3.50 -21.99
CA ARG A 7 -5.26 4.01 -20.66
C ARG A 7 -5.74 5.44 -20.50
N THR A 8 -6.49 5.71 -19.44
CA THR A 8 -6.86 7.08 -19.08
C THR A 8 -5.78 7.72 -18.21
N ALA A 9 -5.54 9.02 -18.41
CA ALA A 9 -4.66 9.81 -17.56
C ALA A 9 -5.35 10.11 -16.22
N PRO A 10 -4.58 10.36 -15.15
CA PRO A 10 -5.14 10.89 -13.91
C PRO A 10 -5.90 12.20 -14.20
N PRO A 11 -7.12 12.36 -13.67
CA PRO A 11 -7.85 13.61 -13.82
C PRO A 11 -7.13 14.75 -13.08
N PRO A 12 -7.19 16.00 -13.59
CA PRO A 12 -6.68 17.14 -12.86
C PRO A 12 -7.56 17.41 -11.62
N GLY A 13 -6.95 17.79 -10.51
CA GLY A 13 -7.67 18.11 -9.29
C GLY A 13 -6.80 18.03 -8.04
N GLN A 14 -7.35 18.49 -6.92
CA GLN A 14 -6.79 18.26 -5.60
C GLN A 14 -7.42 16.98 -5.02
N PHE A 15 -6.58 16.09 -4.51
CA PHE A 15 -6.98 14.82 -3.92
C PHE A 15 -6.41 14.71 -2.52
N ASP A 16 -7.20 14.19 -1.60
CA ASP A 16 -6.79 13.94 -0.21
C ASP A 16 -6.14 12.57 -0.05
N LYS A 17 -6.49 11.63 -0.95
CA LYS A 17 -5.93 10.28 -0.96
C LYS A 17 -5.69 9.82 -2.38
N LEU A 18 -4.57 9.11 -2.53
CA LEU A 18 -4.15 8.43 -3.74
C LEU A 18 -3.89 6.96 -3.44
N ALA A 19 -4.35 6.08 -4.33
CA ALA A 19 -4.07 4.65 -4.34
C ALA A 19 -3.56 4.26 -5.73
N ILE A 20 -2.28 3.88 -5.83
CA ILE A 20 -1.63 3.53 -7.09
C ILE A 20 -1.39 2.02 -7.14
N GLY A 21 -1.96 1.38 -8.15
CA GLY A 21 -1.71 -0.01 -8.50
C GLY A 21 -0.75 -0.15 -9.69
N GLN A 22 -0.56 -1.37 -10.18
CA GLN A 22 0.42 -1.64 -11.25
C GLN A 22 0.08 -1.00 -12.60
N ALA A 23 -1.21 -0.82 -12.87
CA ALA A 23 -1.69 -0.36 -14.18
C ALA A 23 -2.87 0.61 -14.12
N HIS A 24 -3.29 0.99 -12.91
CA HIS A 24 -4.38 1.92 -12.64
C HIS A 24 -4.10 2.68 -11.34
N GLY A 25 -4.74 3.82 -11.18
CA GLY A 25 -4.76 4.58 -9.94
C GLY A 25 -6.18 4.97 -9.60
N CYS A 26 -6.45 5.19 -8.32
CA CYS A 26 -7.69 5.75 -7.83
C CYS A 26 -7.37 6.86 -6.82
N ALA A 27 -8.20 7.88 -6.78
CA ALA A 27 -8.08 8.97 -5.82
C ALA A 27 -9.45 9.47 -5.39
N TYR A 28 -9.53 10.12 -4.25
CA TYR A 28 -10.68 10.93 -3.87
C TYR A 28 -10.18 12.24 -3.26
N GLY A 29 -10.97 13.29 -3.40
CA GLY A 29 -10.75 14.58 -2.73
C GLY A 29 -11.99 14.94 -1.90
N ASP A 30 -12.37 16.21 -1.96
CA ASP A 30 -13.61 16.69 -1.37
C ASP A 30 -14.79 15.84 -1.85
N PHE A 31 -15.68 15.47 -0.93
CA PHE A 31 -16.80 14.55 -1.12
C PHE A 31 -16.48 13.06 -1.18
N ILE A 32 -15.22 12.63 -0.95
CA ILE A 32 -14.83 11.22 -0.73
C ILE A 32 -15.32 10.22 -1.79
N LEU A 33 -15.64 10.74 -2.99
CA LEU A 33 -16.04 9.95 -4.15
C LEU A 33 -14.79 9.50 -4.91
N PRO A 34 -14.64 8.19 -5.19
CA PRO A 34 -13.48 7.67 -5.88
C PRO A 34 -13.53 8.01 -7.37
N VAL A 35 -12.40 8.44 -7.91
CA VAL A 35 -12.16 8.54 -9.34
C VAL A 35 -10.96 7.67 -9.70
N CYS A 36 -11.13 6.76 -10.65
CA CYS A 36 -10.09 5.83 -11.06
C CYS A 36 -9.70 6.02 -12.54
N TRP A 37 -8.42 5.82 -12.84
CA TRP A 37 -7.85 5.97 -14.18
C TRP A 37 -6.82 4.88 -14.48
N GLY A 38 -6.35 4.83 -15.72
CA GLY A 38 -5.39 3.83 -16.20
C GLY A 38 -6.08 2.79 -17.06
N ARG A 39 -5.68 1.51 -16.97
CA ARG A 39 -6.27 0.45 -17.80
C ARG A 39 -7.67 0.07 -17.29
N PRO A 40 -8.72 0.09 -18.14
CA PRO A 40 -10.09 -0.15 -17.71
C PRO A 40 -10.51 -1.63 -17.67
N ASP A 41 -9.62 -2.55 -18.03
CA ASP A 41 -9.92 -3.98 -18.11
C ASP A 41 -10.27 -4.58 -16.74
N ASN A 42 -11.17 -5.57 -16.74
CA ASN A 42 -11.68 -6.27 -15.56
C ASN A 42 -12.40 -5.37 -14.53
N GLY A 43 -12.86 -4.17 -14.90
CA GLY A 43 -13.61 -3.29 -14.00
C GLY A 43 -12.77 -2.60 -12.93
N ARG A 44 -11.43 -2.64 -13.01
CA ARG A 44 -10.51 -2.09 -12.00
C ARG A 44 -10.57 -0.56 -11.84
N THR A 45 -11.15 0.14 -12.83
CA THR A 45 -11.39 1.59 -12.81
C THR A 45 -12.87 1.94 -12.70
N SER A 46 -13.71 0.98 -12.31
CA SER A 46 -15.16 1.15 -12.21
C SER A 46 -15.57 1.02 -10.75
N PRO A 47 -15.38 2.08 -9.94
CA PRO A 47 -15.82 2.05 -8.55
C PRO A 47 -17.34 1.85 -8.48
N PRO A 48 -17.86 1.15 -7.46
CA PRO A 48 -19.31 0.97 -7.30
C PRO A 48 -20.03 2.31 -7.14
N ASP A 49 -21.23 2.40 -7.73
CA ASP A 49 -22.06 3.61 -7.63
C ASP A 49 -22.38 3.95 -6.16
N LEU A 50 -22.39 5.24 -5.86
CA LEU A 50 -22.77 5.78 -4.55
C LEU A 50 -22.00 5.20 -3.35
N THR A 51 -20.76 4.76 -3.57
CA THR A 51 -19.86 4.32 -2.50
C THR A 51 -18.80 5.37 -2.24
N TRP A 52 -18.76 5.86 -0.99
CA TRP A 52 -17.78 6.83 -0.52
C TRP A 52 -16.65 6.12 0.22
N PHE A 53 -15.41 6.54 0.00
CA PHE A 53 -14.24 5.91 0.59
C PHE A 53 -13.50 6.86 1.54
N ARG A 54 -13.11 6.35 2.71
CA ARG A 54 -12.19 7.07 3.63
C ARG A 54 -10.76 6.55 3.63
N ASP A 55 -10.53 5.43 2.95
CA ASP A 55 -9.21 4.89 2.64
C ASP A 55 -9.32 3.94 1.44
N MET A 56 -8.26 3.83 0.64
CA MET A 56 -8.22 3.00 -0.57
C MET A 56 -6.83 2.47 -0.83
N ALA A 57 -6.77 1.31 -1.47
CA ALA A 57 -5.55 0.70 -1.98
C ALA A 57 -5.81 0.00 -3.33
N ALA A 58 -4.83 0.05 -4.22
CA ALA A 58 -4.93 -0.44 -5.60
C ALA A 58 -3.81 -1.45 -5.90
N GLY A 59 -4.17 -2.59 -6.48
CA GLY A 59 -3.28 -3.73 -6.71
C GLY A 59 -2.96 -3.92 -8.18
N ARG A 60 -2.87 -5.18 -8.64
CA ARG A 60 -2.60 -5.49 -10.05
C ARG A 60 -3.80 -5.20 -10.97
N SER A 61 -4.98 -5.65 -10.56
CA SER A 61 -6.24 -5.58 -11.32
C SER A 61 -7.47 -5.42 -10.43
N THR A 62 -7.25 -5.13 -9.15
CA THR A 62 -8.28 -5.00 -8.12
C THR A 62 -8.01 -3.72 -7.34
N THR A 63 -9.07 -3.07 -6.89
CA THR A 63 -9.03 -1.95 -5.98
C THR A 63 -9.92 -2.30 -4.80
N CYS A 64 -9.45 -2.03 -3.60
CA CYS A 64 -10.24 -2.16 -2.38
C CYS A 64 -10.18 -0.85 -1.62
N GLY A 65 -11.24 -0.55 -0.88
CA GLY A 65 -11.27 0.59 0.02
C GLY A 65 -12.20 0.34 1.21
N LEU A 66 -12.17 1.28 2.13
CA LEU A 66 -13.04 1.29 3.30
C LEU A 66 -14.18 2.28 3.07
N GLU A 67 -15.40 1.78 3.14
CA GLU A 67 -16.60 2.62 3.07
C GLU A 67 -16.53 3.68 4.18
N ALA A 68 -16.88 4.93 3.84
CA ALA A 68 -16.55 6.08 4.64
C ALA A 68 -17.21 6.12 6.03
N PHE A 69 -18.42 5.57 6.16
CA PHE A 69 -19.25 5.64 7.35
C PHE A 69 -19.19 4.34 8.17
N SER A 70 -19.32 3.19 7.51
CA SER A 70 -19.30 1.88 8.14
C SER A 70 -17.87 1.37 8.38
N GLY A 71 -16.90 1.79 7.57
CA GLY A 71 -15.55 1.23 7.58
C GLY A 71 -15.47 -0.20 7.01
N GLU A 72 -16.53 -0.68 6.37
CA GLU A 72 -16.55 -1.99 5.74
C GLU A 72 -15.68 -2.03 4.49
N VAL A 73 -15.11 -3.20 4.21
CA VAL A 73 -14.29 -3.41 3.02
C VAL A 73 -15.17 -3.51 1.78
N VAL A 74 -14.92 -2.66 0.80
CA VAL A 74 -15.52 -2.72 -0.53
C VAL A 74 -14.42 -2.89 -1.57
N CYS A 75 -14.48 -3.97 -2.35
CA CYS A 75 -13.53 -4.26 -3.42
C CYS A 75 -14.24 -4.33 -4.77
N PHE A 76 -13.55 -3.90 -5.82
CA PHE A 76 -14.00 -3.96 -7.20
C PHE A 76 -12.83 -4.24 -8.14
N GLY A 77 -13.14 -4.71 -9.35
CA GLY A 77 -12.16 -5.20 -10.30
C GLY A 77 -12.15 -6.72 -10.41
N ASP A 78 -10.99 -7.30 -10.68
CA ASP A 78 -10.80 -8.74 -10.82
C ASP A 78 -10.84 -9.46 -9.46
N ASP A 79 -11.49 -10.63 -9.41
CA ASP A 79 -11.57 -11.48 -8.20
C ASP A 79 -10.42 -12.53 -8.18
N TYR A 80 -9.25 -12.13 -8.65
CA TYR A 80 -8.06 -12.99 -8.64
C TYR A 80 -7.66 -13.31 -7.20
N GLN A 81 -7.50 -14.61 -6.90
CA GLN A 81 -7.21 -15.10 -5.54
C GLN A 81 -8.30 -14.74 -4.52
N SER A 82 -9.55 -14.58 -4.99
CA SER A 82 -10.72 -14.27 -4.17
C SER A 82 -10.67 -12.90 -3.47
N LEU A 83 -9.86 -11.95 -3.95
CA LEU A 83 -9.73 -10.62 -3.33
C LEU A 83 -11.05 -9.85 -3.15
N VAL A 84 -12.02 -10.05 -4.05
CA VAL A 84 -13.32 -9.38 -4.00
C VAL A 84 -14.31 -10.19 -3.17
N THR A 85 -14.30 -11.52 -3.32
CA THR A 85 -15.30 -12.42 -2.72
C THR A 85 -14.97 -12.88 -1.30
N SER A 86 -13.70 -12.97 -0.91
CA SER A 86 -13.26 -13.40 0.43
C SER A 86 -12.85 -12.25 1.36
N ARG A 87 -13.27 -11.02 1.04
CA ARG A 87 -13.00 -9.85 1.88
C ARG A 87 -13.54 -10.05 3.30
N PRO A 88 -12.80 -9.59 4.33
CA PRO A 88 -13.21 -9.79 5.71
C PRO A 88 -14.41 -8.91 6.08
N GLU A 89 -15.35 -9.46 6.83
CA GLU A 89 -16.45 -8.71 7.46
C GLU A 89 -15.94 -7.88 8.64
N GLY A 90 -16.59 -6.75 8.92
CA GLY A 90 -16.27 -5.87 10.04
C GLY A 90 -15.92 -4.44 9.61
N SER A 91 -15.60 -3.60 10.60
CA SER A 91 -15.23 -2.19 10.41
C SER A 91 -13.74 -1.98 10.68
N TYR A 92 -13.06 -1.37 9.71
CA TYR A 92 -11.62 -1.16 9.72
C TYR A 92 -11.26 0.30 9.53
N ALA A 93 -10.06 0.67 9.96
CA ALA A 93 -9.54 2.04 9.92
C ALA A 93 -8.51 2.27 8.82
N ARG A 94 -7.79 1.22 8.40
CA ARG A 94 -6.76 1.28 7.36
C ARG A 94 -6.82 0.08 6.44
N ILE A 95 -6.42 0.29 5.19
CA ILE A 95 -6.29 -0.77 4.19
C ILE A 95 -5.01 -0.60 3.39
N SER A 96 -4.35 -1.73 3.12
CA SER A 96 -3.24 -1.84 2.18
C SER A 96 -3.51 -2.99 1.22
N LEU A 97 -3.10 -2.86 -0.03
CA LEU A 97 -3.26 -3.87 -1.07
C LEU A 97 -2.05 -3.76 -1.99
N TYR A 98 -1.38 -4.89 -2.22
CA TYR A 98 -0.29 -4.98 -3.18
C TYR A 98 -0.42 -6.25 -4.00
N PHE A 99 -0.23 -6.12 -5.31
CA PHE A 99 -0.33 -7.17 -6.31
C PHE A 99 -1.65 -7.98 -6.27
N ALA A 100 -1.76 -8.95 -5.35
CA ALA A 100 -2.86 -9.90 -5.23
C ALA A 100 -3.25 -10.23 -3.77
N HIS A 101 -2.81 -9.47 -2.76
CA HIS A 101 -3.28 -9.64 -1.38
C HIS A 101 -3.54 -8.27 -0.74
N ALA A 102 -4.48 -8.23 0.19
CA ALA A 102 -4.82 -7.05 0.98
C ALA A 102 -4.73 -7.35 2.46
N CYS A 103 -4.50 -6.29 3.23
CA CYS A 103 -4.56 -6.29 4.67
C CYS A 103 -5.35 -5.09 5.15
N VAL A 104 -6.16 -5.27 6.18
CA VAL A 104 -6.91 -4.22 6.87
C VAL A 104 -6.55 -4.21 8.34
N ALA A 105 -6.65 -3.05 8.97
CA ALA A 105 -6.40 -2.90 10.39
C ALA A 105 -7.51 -2.10 11.08
N SER A 106 -7.85 -2.48 12.31
CA SER A 106 -8.84 -1.82 13.17
C SER A 106 -8.19 -1.37 14.49
N PHE A 107 -8.75 -0.33 15.12
CA PHE A 107 -8.23 0.25 16.37
C PHE A 107 -8.34 -0.66 17.60
N VAL A 108 -9.11 -1.75 17.51
CA VAL A 108 -9.49 -2.54 18.68
C VAL A 108 -9.00 -3.98 18.70
N ASP A 109 -8.75 -4.69 17.58
CA ASP A 109 -8.08 -6.01 17.65
C ASP A 109 -7.84 -6.82 16.35
N GLN A 110 -7.84 -6.25 15.13
CA GLN A 110 -7.79 -7.12 13.94
C GLN A 110 -6.97 -6.49 12.82
N VAL A 111 -5.72 -6.93 12.68
CA VAL A 111 -5.14 -7.03 11.35
C VAL A 111 -5.68 -8.30 10.70
N LYS A 112 -6.31 -8.15 9.55
CA LYS A 112 -6.73 -9.29 8.73
C LYS A 112 -6.16 -9.11 7.35
N CYS A 113 -5.61 -10.19 6.82
CA CYS A 113 -5.12 -10.23 5.45
C CYS A 113 -5.89 -11.30 4.66
N TRP A 114 -6.14 -11.04 3.39
CA TRP A 114 -6.84 -11.97 2.48
C TRP A 114 -6.33 -11.82 1.05
N GLY A 115 -6.74 -12.75 0.18
CA GLY A 115 -6.24 -12.86 -1.19
C GLY A 115 -5.22 -13.98 -1.32
N ARG A 116 -4.13 -13.74 -2.06
CA ARG A 116 -3.04 -14.70 -2.17
C ARG A 116 -2.34 -14.89 -0.82
N GLY A 117 -2.33 -16.13 -0.32
CA GLY A 117 -1.68 -16.53 0.94
C GLY A 117 -0.63 -17.65 0.82
N SER A 118 -0.20 -18.00 -0.41
CA SER A 118 0.69 -19.15 -0.66
C SER A 118 2.05 -19.08 0.05
N GLU A 119 2.46 -17.87 0.44
CA GLU A 119 3.74 -17.56 1.09
C GLU A 119 3.57 -17.25 2.58
N GLY A 120 2.37 -17.44 3.13
CA GLY A 120 2.06 -17.05 4.51
C GLY A 120 1.82 -15.56 4.71
N GLN A 121 1.81 -14.73 3.65
CA GLN A 121 1.57 -13.28 3.77
C GLN A 121 0.19 -12.90 4.33
N THR A 122 -0.75 -13.86 4.35
CA THR A 122 -2.08 -13.71 4.97
C THR A 122 -2.13 -14.20 6.41
N GLU A 123 -1.11 -14.90 6.88
CA GLU A 123 -1.06 -15.53 8.21
C GLU A 123 -0.55 -14.52 9.24
N VAL A 124 -1.46 -13.65 9.69
CA VAL A 124 -1.18 -12.60 10.68
C VAL A 124 -0.76 -13.25 12.00
N SER A 125 0.31 -12.73 12.62
CA SER A 125 0.78 -13.21 13.92
C SER A 125 -0.19 -12.84 15.05
N ASP A 126 -0.51 -13.81 15.91
CA ASP A 126 -1.27 -13.59 17.16
C ASP A 126 -0.58 -12.62 18.14
N ALA A 127 0.72 -12.37 17.96
CA ALA A 127 1.48 -11.44 18.80
C ALA A 127 1.14 -9.96 18.53
N LEU A 128 0.44 -9.67 17.43
CA LEU A 128 0.09 -8.30 17.05
C LEU A 128 -1.14 -7.82 17.84
N LEU A 129 -0.91 -7.04 18.90
CA LEU A 129 -1.96 -6.51 19.78
C LEU A 129 -2.64 -5.26 19.18
N GLY A 130 -3.45 -5.48 18.15
CA GLY A 130 -4.04 -4.41 17.36
C GLY A 130 -3.00 -3.75 16.43
N GLY A 131 -3.39 -3.43 15.20
CA GLY A 131 -2.48 -2.85 14.21
C GLY A 131 -2.96 -1.49 13.74
N THR A 132 -2.03 -0.57 13.53
CA THR A 132 -2.35 0.79 13.07
C THR A 132 -2.07 0.98 11.59
N VAL A 133 -1.02 0.35 11.04
CA VAL A 133 -0.59 0.56 9.65
C VAL A 133 -0.28 -0.77 8.98
N PRO A 134 -1.23 -1.39 8.24
CA PRO A 134 -0.93 -2.56 7.44
C PRO A 134 -0.15 -2.15 6.19
N ALA A 135 0.85 -2.92 5.82
CA ALA A 135 1.60 -2.78 4.58
C ALA A 135 1.69 -4.13 3.87
N ALA A 136 0.94 -4.27 2.79
CA ALA A 136 0.99 -5.41 1.89
C ALA A 136 2.17 -5.26 0.91
N GLY A 137 3.05 -6.25 0.82
CA GLY A 137 4.10 -6.38 -0.20
C GLY A 137 3.71 -7.38 -1.29
N ARG A 138 4.66 -7.96 -2.05
CA ARG A 138 4.30 -9.04 -2.99
C ARG A 138 4.13 -10.39 -2.30
N PHE A 139 5.02 -10.70 -1.38
CA PHE A 139 5.15 -12.01 -0.74
C PHE A 139 5.19 -11.94 0.79
N HIS A 140 5.20 -10.72 1.34
CA HIS A 140 5.19 -10.44 2.76
C HIS A 140 4.21 -9.32 3.08
N SER A 141 3.91 -9.21 4.36
CA SER A 141 3.09 -8.16 4.96
C SER A 141 3.82 -7.63 6.18
N CYS A 142 3.61 -6.36 6.51
CA CYS A 142 4.07 -5.76 7.75
C CYS A 142 2.95 -5.00 8.45
N ALA A 143 3.08 -4.85 9.76
CA ALA A 143 2.23 -4.00 10.57
C ALA A 143 3.01 -3.38 11.74
N ILE A 144 2.57 -2.19 12.14
CA ILE A 144 2.99 -1.52 13.37
C ILE A 144 1.84 -1.60 14.37
N ASP A 145 2.12 -2.04 15.59
CA ASP A 145 1.12 -2.14 16.65
C ASP A 145 0.88 -0.80 17.40
N LEU A 146 0.08 -0.83 18.47
CA LEU A 146 -0.25 0.37 19.25
C LEU A 146 0.89 0.87 20.16
N VAL A 147 1.93 0.06 20.38
CA VAL A 147 3.12 0.44 21.16
C VAL A 147 4.35 0.66 20.26
N ALA A 148 4.15 0.74 18.95
CA ALA A 148 5.13 0.97 17.91
C ALA A 148 6.14 -0.17 17.67
N ASP A 149 5.78 -1.39 18.07
CA ASP A 149 6.49 -2.59 17.65
C ASP A 149 6.10 -2.95 16.22
N THR A 150 7.09 -3.33 15.41
CA THR A 150 6.93 -3.63 13.98
C THR A 150 7.09 -5.10 13.72
N TYR A 151 6.12 -5.69 13.03
CA TYR A 151 6.07 -7.10 12.71
C TYR A 151 5.97 -7.25 11.20
N CYS A 152 6.79 -8.14 10.62
CA CYS A 152 6.70 -8.53 9.22
C CYS A 152 6.61 -10.05 9.12
N TRP A 153 5.76 -10.56 8.24
CA TRP A 153 5.49 -11.98 8.05
C TRP A 153 5.26 -12.30 6.57
N GLY A 154 5.34 -13.58 6.20
CA GLY A 154 5.28 -14.05 4.81
C GLY A 154 6.58 -14.75 4.40
N ASP A 155 6.88 -14.77 3.10
CA ASP A 155 8.09 -15.37 2.56
C ASP A 155 9.26 -14.37 2.58
N ASP A 156 10.47 -14.93 2.61
CA ASP A 156 11.78 -14.26 2.75
C ASP A 156 12.21 -13.79 4.16
N ASP A 157 13.21 -14.50 4.72
CA ASP A 157 13.93 -14.11 5.96
C ASP A 157 14.46 -12.66 5.89
N ALA A 158 14.89 -12.22 4.71
CA ALA A 158 15.47 -10.88 4.54
C ALA A 158 14.41 -9.77 4.57
N LEU A 159 13.17 -10.02 4.13
CA LEU A 159 12.08 -9.03 4.12
C LEU A 159 11.33 -8.99 5.45
N THR A 160 11.37 -10.09 6.19
CA THR A 160 10.74 -10.24 7.51
C THR A 160 11.68 -9.93 8.68
N ALA A 161 12.99 -9.83 8.43
CA ALA A 161 13.98 -9.38 9.42
C ALA A 161 13.88 -7.87 9.72
N VAL A 162 12.95 -7.50 10.59
CA VAL A 162 12.75 -6.11 11.03
C VAL A 162 14.01 -5.57 11.73
N PRO A 163 14.59 -4.44 11.26
CA PRO A 163 15.72 -3.79 11.93
C PRO A 163 15.34 -3.33 13.35
N ALA A 164 16.27 -3.43 14.29
CA ALA A 164 16.07 -3.06 15.71
C ALA A 164 15.92 -1.53 15.92
N GLN A 165 14.76 -1.00 15.54
CA GLN A 165 14.38 0.41 15.59
C GLN A 165 12.86 0.52 15.79
N THR A 166 12.40 1.70 16.18
CA THR A 166 10.96 2.02 16.30
C THR A 166 10.50 2.83 15.11
N PHE A 167 9.38 2.44 14.51
CA PHE A 167 8.85 3.05 13.29
C PHE A 167 7.45 3.63 13.53
N ILE A 168 7.09 4.63 12.73
CA ILE A 168 5.74 5.25 12.73
C ILE A 168 4.95 4.97 11.46
N GLU A 169 5.63 4.54 10.41
CA GLU A 169 5.03 4.17 9.13
C GLU A 169 5.90 3.09 8.49
N VAL A 170 5.25 2.12 7.84
CA VAL A 170 5.90 1.04 7.11
C VAL A 170 5.21 0.87 5.77
N ALA A 171 6.00 0.61 4.73
CA ALA A 171 5.53 0.31 3.39
C ALA A 171 6.34 -0.87 2.83
N ALA A 172 5.63 -1.82 2.23
CA ALA A 172 6.17 -3.06 1.71
C ALA A 172 6.03 -3.11 0.19
N GLY A 173 7.10 -3.48 -0.50
CA GLY A 173 7.16 -3.63 -1.95
C GLY A 173 7.26 -5.08 -2.40
N GLU A 174 7.81 -5.29 -3.59
CA GLU A 174 8.12 -6.65 -4.07
C GLU A 174 9.43 -7.20 -3.51
N THR A 175 10.47 -6.36 -3.47
CA THR A 175 11.83 -6.80 -3.10
C THR A 175 12.40 -6.07 -1.90
N ASN A 176 11.68 -5.10 -1.33
CA ASN A 176 12.15 -4.31 -0.21
C ASN A 176 10.99 -3.84 0.66
N THR A 177 11.31 -3.54 1.91
CA THR A 177 10.43 -2.86 2.86
C THR A 177 11.14 -1.61 3.32
N CYS A 178 10.39 -0.53 3.49
CA CYS A 178 10.91 0.71 4.05
C CYS A 178 10.00 1.23 5.14
N ALA A 179 10.57 1.89 6.13
CA ALA A 179 9.85 2.43 7.26
C ALA A 179 10.41 3.77 7.72
N ILE A 180 9.54 4.65 8.20
CA ILE A 180 9.90 5.96 8.76
C ILE A 180 10.18 5.78 10.24
N ARG A 181 11.39 6.16 10.67
CA ARG A 181 11.85 6.06 12.06
C ARG A 181 11.15 7.10 12.93
N LEU A 182 10.67 6.65 14.10
CA LEU A 182 9.95 7.51 15.05
C LEU A 182 10.78 8.71 15.54
N LEU A 183 12.08 8.50 15.82
CA LEU A 183 12.90 9.47 16.56
C LEU A 183 13.33 10.68 15.73
N ASP A 184 13.60 10.48 14.44
CA ASP A 184 14.18 11.51 13.58
C ASP A 184 13.47 11.66 12.23
N GLY A 185 12.43 10.88 11.95
CA GLY A 185 11.69 10.93 10.69
C GLY A 185 12.50 10.45 9.48
N GLY A 186 13.71 9.89 9.67
CA GLY A 186 14.47 9.34 8.56
C GLY A 186 13.97 7.95 8.15
N ILE A 187 14.36 7.49 6.97
CA ILE A 187 13.88 6.20 6.42
C ILE A 187 14.93 5.12 6.65
N THR A 188 14.46 3.93 7.04
CA THR A 188 15.23 2.69 7.00
C THR A 188 14.58 1.75 5.99
N CYS A 189 15.38 1.21 5.07
CA CYS A 189 14.92 0.19 4.12
C CYS A 189 15.73 -1.10 4.32
N TRP A 190 15.09 -2.25 4.11
CA TRP A 190 15.72 -3.56 4.16
C TRP A 190 15.17 -4.48 3.05
N GLY A 191 15.91 -5.55 2.76
CA GLY A 191 15.64 -6.46 1.64
C GLY A 191 16.66 -6.30 0.51
N GLY A 192 16.18 -6.41 -0.73
CA GLY A 192 16.98 -6.28 -1.95
C GLY A 192 17.56 -4.87 -2.14
N ASP A 193 18.76 -4.79 -2.71
CA ASP A 193 19.47 -3.52 -3.00
C ASP A 193 20.11 -3.49 -4.39
N GLY A 194 19.65 -4.37 -5.31
CA GLY A 194 20.24 -4.49 -6.64
C GLY A 194 20.15 -3.20 -7.49
N ASP A 195 19.16 -2.35 -7.20
CA ASP A 195 18.89 -1.08 -7.87
C ASP A 195 19.12 0.13 -6.93
N GLY A 196 19.68 -0.10 -5.73
CA GLY A 196 19.81 0.94 -4.70
C GLY A 196 18.53 1.25 -3.93
N GLN A 197 17.50 0.41 -4.04
CA GLN A 197 16.20 0.62 -3.38
C GLN A 197 16.26 0.55 -1.85
N SER A 198 17.34 0.00 -1.28
CA SER A 198 17.60 0.02 0.17
C SER A 198 18.51 1.17 0.62
N ARG A 199 18.73 2.18 -0.23
CA ARG A 199 19.55 3.37 0.06
C ARG A 199 18.70 4.65 0.01
N PRO A 200 17.85 4.89 1.03
CA PRO A 200 17.00 6.06 1.04
C PRO A 200 17.81 7.36 1.13
N PRO A 201 17.30 8.47 0.58
CA PRO A 201 17.89 9.79 0.76
C PRO A 201 17.80 10.24 2.22
N ASN A 202 18.74 11.11 2.63
CA ASN A 202 18.71 11.72 3.95
C ASN A 202 17.59 12.77 4.04
N GLY A 203 16.91 12.85 5.18
CA GLY A 203 15.87 13.85 5.42
C GLY A 203 14.91 13.43 6.53
N ARG A 204 13.90 14.27 6.77
CA ARG A 204 12.74 13.97 7.62
C ARG A 204 11.50 13.79 6.75
N PHE A 205 10.85 12.65 6.86
CA PHE A 205 9.75 12.24 6.02
C PHE A 205 8.50 12.00 6.84
N VAL A 206 7.35 12.19 6.20
CA VAL A 206 6.03 12.07 6.82
C VAL A 206 5.15 11.02 6.15
N GLN A 207 5.52 10.58 4.94
CA GLN A 207 4.85 9.50 4.20
C GLN A 207 5.84 8.73 3.34
N ILE A 208 5.59 7.43 3.15
CA ILE A 208 6.42 6.56 2.31
C ILE A 208 5.58 5.55 1.52
N THR A 209 6.01 5.26 0.30
CA THR A 209 5.46 4.18 -0.53
C THR A 209 6.59 3.38 -1.18
N VAL A 210 6.36 2.09 -1.39
CA VAL A 210 7.34 1.18 -1.98
C VAL A 210 6.70 0.42 -3.15
N GLY A 211 7.39 0.43 -4.28
CA GLY A 211 7.01 -0.27 -5.50
C GLY A 211 7.69 -1.63 -5.65
N GLU A 212 8.01 -2.02 -6.88
CA GLU A 212 8.68 -3.31 -7.17
C GLU A 212 10.13 -3.33 -6.64
N ALA A 213 10.89 -2.30 -7.02
CA ALA A 213 12.30 -2.12 -6.69
C ALA A 213 12.65 -0.61 -6.62
N HIS A 214 11.69 0.21 -6.21
CA HIS A 214 11.86 1.64 -6.00
C HIS A 214 10.97 2.07 -4.84
N ALA A 215 11.23 3.24 -4.28
CA ALA A 215 10.41 3.85 -3.24
C ALA A 215 10.34 5.35 -3.46
N CYS A 216 9.27 5.95 -2.95
CA CYS A 216 9.05 7.39 -2.93
C CYS A 216 8.61 7.81 -1.54
N ALA A 217 9.03 8.98 -1.10
CA ALA A 217 8.67 9.52 0.21
C ALA A 217 8.39 11.03 0.14
N LEU A 218 7.43 11.47 0.96
CA LEU A 218 7.09 12.87 1.15
C LEU A 218 7.91 13.42 2.32
N ARG A 219 8.72 14.44 2.05
CA ARG A 219 9.52 15.14 3.05
C ARG A 219 8.67 16.17 3.79
N GLU A 220 9.04 16.52 5.03
CA GLU A 220 8.31 17.49 5.87
C GLU A 220 8.09 18.86 5.21
N ASP A 221 8.95 19.25 4.27
CA ASP A 221 8.85 20.51 3.51
C ASP A 221 8.04 20.40 2.22
N GLY A 222 7.39 19.26 1.98
CA GLY A 222 6.53 19.01 0.83
C GLY A 222 7.24 18.49 -0.42
N GLU A 223 8.57 18.34 -0.39
CA GLU A 223 9.30 17.74 -1.51
C GLU A 223 9.07 16.22 -1.56
N VAL A 224 8.84 15.68 -2.76
CA VAL A 224 8.80 14.23 -2.99
C VAL A 224 10.15 13.77 -3.50
N LEU A 225 10.71 12.74 -2.86
CA LEU A 225 11.94 12.11 -3.30
C LEU A 225 11.68 10.65 -3.63
N CYS A 226 12.12 10.21 -4.82
CA CYS A 226 12.04 8.82 -5.26
C CYS A 226 13.45 8.25 -5.52
N TRP A 227 13.67 6.97 -5.20
CA TRP A 227 14.96 6.29 -5.40
C TRP A 227 14.77 4.80 -5.75
N GLY A 228 15.84 4.17 -6.24
CA GLY A 228 15.86 2.78 -6.69
C GLY A 228 15.80 2.65 -8.22
N LYS A 229 15.15 1.59 -8.69
CA LYS A 229 15.02 1.25 -10.13
C LYS A 229 14.30 2.36 -10.90
N ASN A 230 14.96 2.86 -11.96
CA ASN A 230 14.44 3.94 -12.80
C ASN A 230 14.44 3.62 -14.32
N ASP A 231 14.39 2.34 -14.70
CA ASP A 231 14.42 1.91 -16.11
C ASP A 231 13.21 2.39 -16.95
N ARG A 232 12.16 2.89 -16.30
CA ARG A 232 10.92 3.38 -16.91
C ARG A 232 10.50 4.76 -16.41
N GLY A 233 11.38 5.50 -15.73
CA GLY A 233 11.06 6.79 -15.14
C GLY A 233 10.28 6.69 -13.81
N GLN A 234 10.36 5.56 -13.09
CA GLN A 234 9.64 5.38 -11.81
C GLN A 234 10.06 6.38 -10.73
N THR A 235 11.30 6.87 -10.78
CA THR A 235 11.82 7.84 -9.82
C THR A 235 11.89 9.26 -10.38
N ASP A 236 11.32 9.50 -11.57
CA ASP A 236 11.26 10.83 -12.15
C ASP A 236 10.08 11.58 -11.52
N VAL A 237 10.39 12.50 -10.60
CA VAL A 237 9.40 13.37 -9.95
C VAL A 237 9.05 14.53 -10.90
N PRO A 238 7.76 14.81 -11.17
CA PRO A 238 7.33 15.91 -12.06
C PRO A 238 7.70 17.31 -11.56
#